data_AF-A0A833GZJ3-F1
#
_entry.id   AF-A0A833GZJ3-F1
#
_cell.length_a   1.000
_cell.length_b   1.000
_cell.length_c   1.000
_cell.angle_alpha   90.00
_cell.angle_beta   90.00
_cell.angle_gamma   90.00
#
_symmetry.space_group_name_H-M   'P 1'
#
loop_
_entity.id
_entity.type
_entity.pdbx_description
1 polymer ?
#
loop_
_entity_poly.entity_id
_entity_poly.type
_entity_poly.pdbx_seq_one_letter_code
_entity_poly.pdbx_strand_id
1 'polypeptide(L)'
;MDDLQVLDVLFEHELLPFERKGEIQEMVRKSTDPLGAFLVKKKLLSERALYRFITRDLGMNSKEVFRFKDYEITGRTIPKYRTSGDFFGIFPLSNSRVAVTLCDVAGKGIEAALLTIHLANLLNSGVDMSSVVPSSVMKKVNIISRAFFEVDRYSTFVFIILDLLSGTVEYSAAGSPPLLRYAYRENEVEELDTRNIPIGIFDDFQYRGSRSDLNPGDAILLFTDGAYEGEDLQGRAYGIDRMKRVFKKYARQSTRSLLRHLIFDWRRHSIFRRQADDTTYLVLRRVKKKR
;
A
#
# COMPACT_ATOMS: atom_id res chain seq x y z
N MET A 1 -20.32 -3.09 -1.61
CA MET A 1 -20.68 -1.72 -1.95
C MET A 1 -21.05 -1.74 -3.42
N ASP A 2 -22.25 -1.30 -3.78
CA ASP A 2 -22.65 -1.23 -5.20
C ASP A 2 -22.08 0.04 -5.86
N ASP A 3 -22.04 0.08 -7.19
CA ASP A 3 -21.48 1.20 -7.98
C ASP A 3 -22.04 2.57 -7.59
N LEU A 4 -23.32 2.66 -7.22
CA LEU A 4 -23.97 3.90 -6.79
C LEU A 4 -23.40 4.41 -5.47
N GLN A 5 -23.07 3.51 -4.54
CA GLN A 5 -22.45 3.91 -3.27
C GLN A 5 -21.04 4.48 -3.48
N VAL A 6 -20.27 3.95 -4.44
CA VAL A 6 -18.98 4.55 -4.81
C VAL A 6 -19.19 5.90 -5.49
N LEU A 7 -20.16 6.02 -6.40
CA LEU A 7 -20.50 7.30 -7.01
C LEU A 7 -20.89 8.35 -5.97
N ASP A 8 -21.68 7.98 -4.96
CA ASP A 8 -22.08 8.88 -3.88
C ASP A 8 -20.86 9.44 -3.13
N VAL A 9 -19.88 8.58 -2.77
CA VAL A 9 -18.61 9.02 -2.18
C VAL A 9 -17.87 9.99 -3.11
N LEU A 10 -17.81 9.70 -4.42
CA LEU A 10 -17.15 10.58 -5.38
C LEU A 10 -17.86 11.94 -5.52
N PHE A 11 -19.18 11.99 -5.43
CA PHE A 11 -19.94 13.25 -5.44
C PHE A 11 -19.80 14.02 -4.14
N GLU A 12 -19.88 13.36 -2.99
CA GLU A 12 -19.76 13.97 -1.66
C GLU A 12 -18.39 14.65 -1.46
N HIS A 13 -17.35 14.11 -2.10
CA HIS A 13 -15.99 14.66 -2.04
C HIS A 13 -15.59 15.51 -3.25
N GLU A 14 -16.57 15.99 -4.03
CA GLU A 14 -16.35 16.89 -5.18
C GLU A 14 -15.38 16.33 -6.24
N LEU A 15 -15.23 15.00 -6.32
CA LEU A 15 -14.43 14.32 -7.34
C LEU A 15 -15.18 14.21 -8.67
N LEU A 16 -16.50 14.27 -8.61
CA LEU A 16 -17.41 14.34 -9.75
C LEU A 16 -18.31 15.59 -9.64
N PRO A 17 -18.73 16.19 -10.77
CA PRO A 17 -19.62 17.35 -10.78
C PRO A 17 -21.00 16.99 -10.23
N PHE A 18 -21.36 17.54 -9.07
CA PHE A 18 -22.61 17.22 -8.36
C PHE A 18 -23.85 17.55 -9.21
N GLU A 19 -23.79 18.62 -10.00
CA GLU A 19 -24.83 19.05 -10.92
C GLU A 19 -25.17 18.01 -12.01
N ARG A 20 -24.25 17.07 -12.29
CA ARG A 20 -24.44 15.97 -13.24
C ARG A 20 -24.74 14.63 -12.57
N LYS A 21 -25.03 14.61 -11.26
CA LYS A 21 -25.23 13.37 -10.49
C LYS A 21 -26.24 12.41 -11.14
N GLY A 22 -27.44 12.91 -11.46
CA GLY A 22 -28.48 12.08 -12.09
C GLY A 22 -28.10 11.57 -13.48
N GLU A 23 -27.46 12.41 -14.30
CA GLU A 23 -26.97 12.03 -15.64
C GLU A 23 -25.92 10.91 -15.55
N ILE A 24 -24.91 11.09 -14.71
CA ILE A 24 -23.81 10.12 -14.56
C ILE A 24 -24.32 8.79 -13.98
N GLN A 25 -25.19 8.82 -12.96
CA GLN A 25 -25.80 7.61 -12.40
C GLN A 25 -26.59 6.84 -13.47
N GLU A 26 -27.33 7.53 -14.32
CA GLU A 26 -28.08 6.90 -15.42
C GLU A 26 -27.15 6.34 -16.51
N MET A 27 -26.05 7.02 -16.83
CA MET A 27 -25.04 6.51 -17.76
C MET A 27 -24.36 5.25 -17.23
N VAL A 28 -24.06 5.19 -15.92
CA VAL A 28 -23.47 4.01 -15.28
C VAL A 28 -24.43 2.83 -15.32
N ARG A 29 -25.72 3.03 -15.01
CA ARG A 29 -26.74 1.97 -15.10
C ARG A 29 -26.88 1.36 -16.50
N LYS A 30 -26.63 2.15 -17.55
CA LYS A 30 -26.69 1.71 -18.95
C LYS A 30 -25.36 1.16 -19.48
N SER A 31 -24.28 1.31 -18.72
CA SER A 31 -22.95 0.85 -19.09
C SER A 31 -22.80 -0.65 -18.86
N THR A 32 -22.13 -1.33 -19.77
CA THR A 32 -21.62 -2.69 -19.56
C THR A 32 -20.18 -2.70 -19.04
N ASP A 33 -19.51 -1.54 -19.09
CA ASP A 33 -18.15 -1.38 -18.56
C ASP A 33 -18.21 -1.34 -17.02
N PRO A 34 -17.29 -2.00 -16.31
CA PRO A 34 -17.07 -1.83 -14.86
C PRO A 34 -16.96 -0.35 -14.46
N LEU A 35 -17.41 0.03 -13.27
CA LEU A 35 -17.48 1.45 -12.87
C LEU A 35 -16.14 2.19 -13.03
N GLY A 36 -15.03 1.61 -12.56
CA GLY A 36 -13.71 2.23 -12.70
C GLY A 36 -13.33 2.47 -14.16
N ALA A 37 -13.51 1.44 -15.01
CA ALA A 37 -13.26 1.52 -16.44
C ALA A 37 -14.15 2.57 -17.13
N PHE A 38 -15.43 2.62 -16.77
CA PHE A 38 -16.38 3.63 -17.26
C PHE A 38 -15.90 5.05 -16.92
N LEU A 39 -15.54 5.31 -15.67
CA LEU A 39 -15.10 6.63 -15.21
C LEU A 39 -13.82 7.09 -15.92
N VAL A 40 -12.90 6.18 -16.20
CA VAL A 40 -11.69 6.45 -16.99
C VAL A 40 -12.02 6.72 -18.46
N LYS A 41 -12.79 5.84 -19.11
CA LYS A 41 -13.17 5.94 -20.52
C LYS A 41 -13.95 7.23 -20.82
N LYS A 42 -14.81 7.66 -19.89
CA LYS A 42 -15.57 8.91 -19.98
C LYS A 42 -14.79 10.14 -19.49
N LYS A 43 -13.55 9.97 -19.00
CA LYS A 43 -12.69 11.04 -18.46
C LYS A 43 -13.41 11.87 -17.38
N LEU A 44 -14.20 11.20 -16.54
CA LEU A 44 -14.99 11.85 -15.51
C LEU A 44 -14.18 12.19 -14.26
N LEU A 45 -13.06 11.49 -14.05
CA LEU A 45 -12.19 11.69 -12.89
C LEU A 45 -10.85 12.33 -13.27
N SER A 46 -10.35 13.16 -12.38
CA SER A 46 -9.01 13.74 -12.45
C SER A 46 -8.06 12.96 -11.54
N GLU A 47 -7.00 12.38 -12.12
CA GLU A 47 -5.94 11.68 -11.35
C GLU A 47 -5.37 12.56 -10.23
N ARG A 48 -5.19 13.86 -10.50
CA ARG A 48 -4.71 14.82 -9.51
C ARG A 48 -5.74 15.07 -8.41
N ALA A 49 -7.03 15.11 -8.73
CA ALA A 49 -8.08 15.27 -7.72
C ALA A 49 -8.16 14.03 -6.82
N LEU A 50 -8.16 12.83 -7.41
CA LEU A 50 -8.14 11.56 -6.70
C LEU A 50 -6.92 11.41 -5.80
N TYR A 51 -5.71 11.68 -6.33
CA TYR A 51 -4.48 11.60 -5.55
C TYR A 51 -4.53 12.56 -4.35
N ARG A 52 -5.04 13.78 -4.54
CA ARG A 52 -5.24 14.73 -3.43
C ARG A 52 -6.24 14.21 -2.41
N PHE A 53 -7.37 13.69 -2.86
CA PHE A 53 -8.39 13.11 -1.97
C PHE A 53 -7.82 11.96 -1.13
N ILE A 54 -7.14 11.00 -1.77
CA ILE A 54 -6.54 9.85 -1.09
C ILE A 54 -5.49 10.29 -0.06
N THR A 55 -4.64 11.24 -0.43
CA THR A 55 -3.56 11.66 0.46
C THR A 55 -3.99 12.62 1.56
N ARG A 56 -4.96 13.50 1.29
CA ARG A 56 -5.40 14.53 2.24
C ARG A 56 -6.55 14.06 3.12
N ASP A 57 -7.56 13.44 2.52
CA ASP A 57 -8.84 13.18 3.19
C ASP A 57 -8.87 11.77 3.76
N LEU A 58 -8.26 10.80 3.07
CA LEU A 58 -8.07 9.43 3.59
C LEU A 58 -6.79 9.24 4.39
N GLY A 59 -5.92 10.26 4.44
CA GLY A 59 -4.66 10.24 5.20
C GLY A 59 -3.62 9.24 4.69
N MET A 60 -3.77 8.74 3.47
CA MET A 60 -2.82 7.80 2.87
C MET A 60 -1.56 8.50 2.36
N ASN A 61 -0.48 7.74 2.20
CA ASN A 61 0.87 8.25 1.97
C ASN A 61 1.30 9.32 3.00
N SER A 62 0.70 9.27 4.20
CA SER A 62 1.00 10.23 5.26
C SER A 62 2.48 10.24 5.56
N LYS A 63 2.99 11.47 5.70
CA LYS A 63 4.39 11.71 5.98
C LYS A 63 4.72 11.67 7.46
N GLU A 64 3.71 11.58 8.31
CA GLU A 64 3.85 11.60 9.75
C GLU A 64 4.34 10.25 10.28
N VAL A 65 5.04 10.30 11.40
CA VAL A 65 5.46 9.09 12.10
C VAL A 65 4.29 8.66 12.98
N PHE A 66 3.70 7.51 12.68
CA PHE A 66 2.76 6.88 13.62
C PHE A 66 3.55 6.35 14.82
N ARG A 67 3.14 6.76 16.02
CA ARG A 67 3.77 6.36 17.28
C ARG A 67 2.73 5.80 18.24
N PHE A 68 3.00 4.63 18.79
CA PHE A 68 2.22 4.06 19.88
C PHE A 68 3.12 3.25 20.79
N LYS A 69 3.26 3.67 22.06
CA LYS A 69 4.19 3.06 23.03
C LYS A 69 5.61 2.92 22.46
N ASP A 70 6.07 1.70 22.25
CA ASP A 70 7.37 1.33 21.70
C ASP A 70 7.33 1.13 20.17
N TYR A 71 6.25 1.44 19.47
CA TYR A 71 6.17 1.29 18.01
C TYR A 71 6.36 2.61 17.27
N GLU A 72 7.13 2.55 16.19
CA GLU A 72 7.24 3.60 15.18
C GLU A 72 6.87 3.00 13.82
N ILE A 73 5.97 3.65 13.09
CA ILE A 73 5.66 3.30 11.70
C ILE A 73 5.80 4.54 10.84
N THR A 74 6.50 4.44 9.72
CA THR A 74 6.68 5.58 8.79
C THR A 74 6.79 5.06 7.38
N GLY A 75 6.08 5.72 6.46
CA GLY A 75 6.24 5.48 5.03
C GLY A 75 6.79 6.68 4.28
N ARG A 76 7.33 6.43 3.10
CA ARG A 76 7.82 7.40 2.13
C ARG A 76 7.59 6.90 0.72
N THR A 77 6.95 7.73 -0.07
CA THR A 77 6.79 7.55 -1.52
C THR A 77 7.58 8.64 -2.25
N ILE A 78 8.35 8.23 -3.25
CA ILE A 78 9.02 9.08 -4.22
C ILE A 78 8.31 8.82 -5.54
N PRO A 79 7.44 9.73 -6.00
CA PRO A 79 6.72 9.53 -7.23
C PRO A 79 7.66 9.70 -8.44
N LYS A 80 7.46 8.90 -9.48
CA LYS A 80 8.07 9.04 -10.81
C LYS A 80 7.65 10.34 -11.48
N TYR A 81 6.37 10.72 -11.31
CA TYR A 81 5.77 11.91 -11.89
C TYR A 81 5.17 12.82 -10.79
N ARG A 82 4.10 13.56 -11.12
CA ARG A 82 3.42 14.49 -10.20
C ARG A 82 2.52 13.79 -9.18
N THR A 83 2.07 12.58 -9.50
CA THR A 83 1.23 11.71 -8.66
C THR A 83 1.85 10.33 -8.64
N SER A 84 1.58 9.58 -7.57
CA SER A 84 2.01 8.19 -7.40
C SER A 84 0.83 7.26 -7.59
N GLY A 85 1.04 6.11 -8.24
CA GLY A 85 0.16 4.95 -8.20
C GLY A 85 0.34 4.11 -6.94
N ASP A 86 1.51 4.20 -6.29
CA ASP A 86 1.73 3.60 -4.98
C ASP A 86 0.95 4.31 -3.87
N PHE A 87 0.22 3.54 -3.08
CA PHE A 87 -0.41 4.02 -1.85
C PHE A 87 -0.11 3.13 -0.66
N PHE A 88 0.25 3.75 0.46
CA PHE A 88 0.30 3.09 1.75
C PHE A 88 -0.61 3.78 2.77
N GLY A 89 -1.07 3.02 3.74
CA GLY A 89 -1.92 3.53 4.81
C GLY A 89 -1.60 2.87 6.15
N ILE A 90 -1.81 3.63 7.23
CA ILE A 90 -1.64 3.19 8.61
C ILE A 90 -2.93 3.56 9.33
N PHE A 91 -3.72 2.55 9.69
CA PHE A 91 -5.06 2.72 10.23
C PHE A 91 -5.09 2.13 11.64
N PRO A 92 -5.13 2.97 12.69
CA PRO A 92 -5.35 2.50 14.05
C PRO A 92 -6.70 1.82 14.17
N LEU A 93 -6.74 0.66 14.81
CA LEU A 93 -7.94 -0.14 15.03
C LEU A 93 -8.23 -0.27 16.53
N SER A 94 -9.40 -0.82 16.87
CA SER A 94 -9.74 -1.20 18.24
C SER A 94 -8.76 -2.24 18.80
N ASN A 95 -8.72 -2.36 20.14
CA ASN A 95 -7.97 -3.37 20.87
C ASN A 95 -6.44 -3.32 20.67
N SER A 96 -5.86 -2.12 20.56
CA SER A 96 -4.41 -1.93 20.37
C SER A 96 -3.86 -2.65 19.13
N ARG A 97 -4.62 -2.62 18.02
CA ARG A 97 -4.17 -3.13 16.72
C ARG A 97 -4.04 -2.01 15.71
N VAL A 98 -3.22 -2.23 14.69
CA VAL A 98 -3.03 -1.29 13.58
C VAL A 98 -3.06 -2.09 12.29
N ALA A 99 -3.90 -1.66 11.34
CA ALA A 99 -3.82 -2.12 9.97
C ALA A 99 -2.78 -1.30 9.23
N VAL A 100 -1.91 -1.98 8.48
CA VAL A 100 -0.95 -1.35 7.58
C VAL A 100 -1.14 -1.94 6.20
N THR A 101 -1.19 -1.08 5.19
CA THR A 101 -1.33 -1.51 3.80
C THR A 101 -0.32 -0.82 2.91
N LEU A 102 0.11 -1.52 1.86
CA LEU A 102 0.88 -0.99 0.75
C LEU A 102 0.29 -1.59 -0.52
N CYS A 103 -0.11 -0.77 -1.47
CA CYS A 103 -0.51 -1.19 -2.80
C CYS A 103 0.33 -0.46 -3.84
N ASP A 104 0.63 -1.18 -4.91
CA ASP A 104 1.18 -0.63 -6.13
C ASP A 104 0.32 -1.11 -7.30
N VAL A 105 -0.11 -0.14 -8.09
CA VAL A 105 -0.98 -0.34 -9.23
C VAL A 105 -0.37 0.40 -10.42
N ALA A 106 0.73 -0.14 -10.93
CA ALA A 106 1.37 0.36 -12.14
C ALA A 106 0.37 0.56 -13.31
N GLY A 107 0.38 1.77 -13.88
CA GLY A 107 -0.27 2.10 -15.17
C GLY A 107 -1.77 2.40 -15.15
N LYS A 108 -2.44 2.50 -14.00
CA LYS A 108 -3.93 2.57 -13.92
C LYS A 108 -4.44 3.53 -12.85
N GLY A 109 -3.89 4.75 -12.81
CA GLY A 109 -3.96 5.67 -11.67
C GLY A 109 -5.35 5.95 -11.08
N ILE A 110 -6.43 5.88 -11.87
CA ILE A 110 -7.81 6.11 -11.37
C ILE A 110 -8.38 4.83 -10.75
N GLU A 111 -8.21 3.70 -11.41
CA GLU A 111 -8.66 2.39 -10.95
C GLU A 111 -8.02 2.03 -9.59
N ALA A 112 -6.70 2.19 -9.53
CA ALA A 112 -5.89 2.05 -8.32
C ALA A 112 -6.43 2.88 -7.15
N ALA A 113 -6.72 4.15 -7.47
CA ALA A 113 -7.24 5.11 -6.54
C ALA A 113 -8.61 4.66 -5.99
N LEU A 114 -9.51 4.16 -6.84
CA LEU A 114 -10.83 3.68 -6.41
C LEU A 114 -10.74 2.46 -5.48
N LEU A 115 -9.87 1.49 -5.77
CA LEU A 115 -9.63 0.35 -4.87
C LEU A 115 -9.11 0.81 -3.51
N THR A 116 -8.19 1.77 -3.55
CA THR A 116 -7.56 2.37 -2.37
C THR A 116 -8.57 3.13 -1.52
N ILE A 117 -9.44 3.93 -2.15
CA ILE A 117 -10.55 4.64 -1.51
C ILE A 117 -11.49 3.64 -0.85
N HIS A 118 -11.86 2.58 -1.56
CA HIS A 118 -12.75 1.57 -1.02
C HIS A 118 -12.17 0.86 0.21
N LEU A 119 -10.89 0.47 0.14
CA LEU A 119 -10.21 -0.14 1.29
C LEU A 119 -10.16 0.83 2.47
N ALA A 120 -9.71 2.07 2.26
CA ALA A 120 -9.62 3.07 3.32
C ALA A 120 -10.99 3.31 3.97
N ASN A 121 -12.06 3.40 3.17
CA ASN A 121 -13.42 3.53 3.68
C ASN A 121 -13.85 2.30 4.48
N LEU A 122 -13.58 1.08 4.01
CA LEU A 122 -13.85 -0.15 4.77
C LEU A 122 -13.09 -0.19 6.10
N LEU A 123 -11.85 0.30 6.11
CA LEU A 123 -11.04 0.36 7.33
C LEU A 123 -11.53 1.45 8.31
N ASN A 124 -12.11 2.53 7.79
CA ASN A 124 -12.63 3.65 8.57
C ASN A 124 -14.11 3.54 8.93
N SER A 125 -14.87 2.59 8.36
CA SER A 125 -16.33 2.49 8.52
C SER A 125 -16.81 1.97 9.88
N GLY A 126 -15.94 1.91 10.88
CA GLY A 126 -16.29 1.47 12.25
C GLY A 126 -16.70 0.00 12.37
N VAL A 127 -16.43 -0.82 11.35
CA VAL A 127 -16.62 -2.28 11.41
C VAL A 127 -15.76 -2.84 12.54
N ASP A 128 -16.28 -3.80 13.31
CA ASP A 128 -15.48 -4.44 14.35
C ASP A 128 -14.33 -5.22 13.71
N MET A 129 -13.15 -4.63 13.79
CA MET A 129 -11.95 -5.20 13.21
C MET A 129 -11.37 -6.33 14.06
N SER A 130 -11.98 -6.70 15.20
CA SER A 130 -11.56 -7.79 16.09
C SER A 130 -11.27 -9.10 15.35
N SER A 131 -12.00 -9.36 14.27
CA SER A 131 -11.94 -10.59 13.47
C SER A 131 -11.30 -10.42 12.09
N VAL A 132 -10.62 -9.30 11.83
CA VAL A 132 -10.01 -9.07 10.50
C VAL A 132 -8.86 -10.05 10.27
N VAL A 133 -9.08 -10.96 9.33
CA VAL A 133 -8.06 -11.87 8.81
C VAL A 133 -7.49 -11.29 7.51
N PRO A 134 -6.16 -11.08 7.40
CA PRO A 134 -5.55 -10.49 6.22
C PRO A 134 -5.91 -11.17 4.89
N SER A 135 -5.93 -12.51 4.84
CA SER A 135 -6.33 -13.24 3.62
C SER A 135 -7.78 -12.98 3.20
N SER A 136 -8.70 -12.83 4.15
CA SER A 136 -10.09 -12.48 3.87
C SER A 136 -10.21 -11.06 3.31
N VAL A 137 -9.38 -10.12 3.76
CA VAL A 137 -9.29 -8.78 3.17
C VAL A 137 -8.80 -8.88 1.73
N MET A 138 -7.73 -9.63 1.47
CA MET A 138 -7.21 -9.83 0.12
C MET A 138 -8.25 -10.42 -0.83
N LYS A 139 -9.04 -11.40 -0.37
CA LYS A 139 -10.15 -11.96 -1.15
C LYS A 139 -11.21 -10.92 -1.49
N LYS A 140 -11.60 -10.07 -0.53
CA LYS A 140 -12.55 -8.97 -0.77
C LYS A 140 -11.99 -7.96 -1.77
N VAL A 141 -10.73 -7.56 -1.59
CA VAL A 141 -10.00 -6.67 -2.52
C VAL A 141 -9.96 -7.25 -3.92
N ASN A 142 -9.76 -8.57 -4.06
CA ASN A 142 -9.80 -9.26 -5.35
C ASN A 142 -11.17 -9.19 -6.04
N ILE A 143 -12.25 -9.51 -5.31
CA ILE A 143 -13.62 -9.45 -5.82
C ILE A 143 -13.96 -8.03 -6.29
N ILE A 144 -13.60 -7.02 -5.48
CA ILE A 144 -13.85 -5.61 -5.80
C ILE A 144 -13.02 -5.19 -7.01
N SER A 145 -11.73 -5.54 -7.05
CA SER A 145 -10.87 -5.24 -8.19
C SER A 145 -11.47 -5.74 -9.51
N ARG A 146 -12.00 -6.97 -9.52
CA ARG A 146 -12.65 -7.55 -10.70
C ARG A 146 -13.98 -6.88 -11.06
N ALA A 147 -14.73 -6.38 -10.09
CA ALA A 147 -15.96 -5.64 -10.32
C ALA A 147 -15.72 -4.22 -10.86
N PHE A 148 -14.55 -3.63 -10.59
CA PHE A 148 -14.24 -2.25 -10.95
C PHE A 148 -13.39 -2.10 -12.21
N PHE A 149 -12.65 -3.15 -12.62
CA PHE A 149 -11.61 -3.06 -13.64
C PHE A 149 -11.87 -4.00 -14.83
N GLU A 150 -11.39 -3.62 -16.01
CA GLU A 150 -11.39 -4.49 -17.20
C GLU A 150 -10.61 -5.79 -16.97
N VAL A 151 -10.93 -6.80 -17.77
CA VAL A 151 -10.21 -8.08 -17.85
C VAL A 151 -8.71 -7.80 -18.14
N ASP A 152 -7.81 -8.64 -17.60
CA ASP A 152 -6.34 -8.53 -17.69
C ASP A 152 -5.67 -7.44 -16.85
N ARG A 153 -6.37 -6.89 -15.86
CA ARG A 153 -5.78 -5.93 -14.92
C ARG A 153 -5.43 -6.55 -13.58
N TYR A 154 -4.17 -6.39 -13.17
CA TYR A 154 -3.69 -6.79 -11.85
C TYR A 154 -3.02 -5.67 -11.07
N SER A 155 -2.91 -5.86 -9.76
CA SER A 155 -2.20 -4.98 -8.81
C SER A 155 -1.46 -5.79 -7.76
N THR A 156 -0.42 -5.17 -7.19
CA THR A 156 0.26 -5.70 -6.01
C THR A 156 -0.34 -5.11 -4.75
N PHE A 157 -0.41 -5.90 -3.69
CA PHE A 157 -1.05 -5.48 -2.46
C PHE A 157 -0.45 -6.21 -1.26
N VAL A 158 -0.25 -5.48 -0.18
CA VAL A 158 0.13 -6.00 1.12
C VAL A 158 -0.86 -5.47 2.15
N PHE A 159 -1.33 -6.36 3.00
CA PHE A 159 -2.17 -6.02 4.13
C PHE A 159 -1.63 -6.70 5.39
N ILE A 160 -1.41 -5.91 6.44
CA ILE A 160 -0.85 -6.31 7.71
C ILE A 160 -1.80 -5.91 8.83
N ILE A 161 -2.03 -6.79 9.79
CA ILE A 161 -2.54 -6.49 11.12
C ILE A 161 -1.39 -6.65 12.12
N LEU A 162 -1.03 -5.56 12.79
CA LEU A 162 -0.06 -5.55 13.88
C LEU A 162 -0.80 -5.46 15.22
N ASP A 163 -0.64 -6.46 16.06
CA ASP A 163 -1.05 -6.42 17.47
C ASP A 163 0.03 -5.75 18.31
N LEU A 164 -0.27 -4.56 18.83
CA LEU A 164 0.71 -3.72 19.54
C LEU A 164 0.99 -4.24 20.96
N LEU A 165 0.18 -5.15 21.49
CA LEU A 165 0.40 -5.72 22.83
C LEU A 165 1.41 -6.87 22.77
N SER A 166 1.15 -7.85 21.89
CA SER A 166 2.00 -9.02 21.68
C SER A 166 3.20 -8.72 20.77
N GLY A 167 3.03 -7.84 19.78
CA GLY A 167 3.96 -7.69 18.66
C GLY A 167 3.73 -8.70 17.54
N THR A 168 2.62 -9.43 17.56
CA THR A 168 2.24 -10.36 16.49
C THR A 168 1.92 -9.57 15.22
N VAL A 169 2.48 -10.01 14.09
CA VAL A 169 2.24 -9.48 12.75
C VAL A 169 1.56 -10.56 11.93
N GLU A 170 0.28 -10.36 11.62
CA GLU A 170 -0.45 -11.19 10.66
C GLU A 170 -0.51 -10.44 9.34
N TYR A 171 -0.20 -11.10 8.24
CA TYR A 171 -0.15 -10.42 6.94
C TYR A 171 -0.59 -11.32 5.79
N SER A 172 -1.02 -10.70 4.71
CA SER A 172 -1.22 -11.34 3.42
C SER A 172 -0.76 -10.37 2.35
N ALA A 173 -0.03 -10.89 1.36
CA ALA A 173 0.55 -10.13 0.29
C ALA A 173 0.27 -10.83 -1.04
N ALA A 174 -0.04 -10.08 -2.09
CA ALA A 174 -0.41 -10.55 -3.41
C ALA A 174 0.45 -9.84 -4.46
N GLY A 175 1.26 -10.59 -5.20
CA GLY A 175 2.16 -10.02 -6.22
C GLY A 175 3.26 -9.09 -5.71
N SER A 176 3.30 -8.80 -4.41
CA SER A 176 4.27 -7.90 -3.80
C SER A 176 5.66 -8.55 -3.71
N PRO A 177 6.74 -7.75 -3.79
CA PRO A 177 8.07 -8.16 -3.36
C PRO A 177 8.06 -8.74 -1.93
N PRO A 178 9.05 -9.55 -1.55
CA PRO A 178 9.16 -10.09 -0.19
C PRO A 178 9.24 -8.96 0.83
N LEU A 179 8.64 -9.15 2.01
CA LEU A 179 8.86 -8.22 3.11
C LEU A 179 10.21 -8.54 3.75
N LEU A 180 10.96 -7.54 4.20
CA LEU A 180 12.23 -7.76 4.88
C LEU A 180 12.06 -7.57 6.38
N ARG A 181 12.35 -8.61 7.17
CA ARG A 181 12.39 -8.51 8.63
C ARG A 181 13.82 -8.45 9.11
N TYR A 182 14.16 -7.38 9.85
CA TYR A 182 15.38 -7.30 10.63
C TYR A 182 15.11 -7.85 12.04
N ALA A 183 15.80 -8.93 12.39
CA ALA A 183 15.77 -9.54 13.71
C ALA A 183 16.92 -8.99 14.56
N TYR A 184 16.60 -8.26 15.63
CA TYR A 184 17.60 -7.49 16.40
C TYR A 184 18.62 -8.36 17.11
N ARG A 185 18.18 -9.50 17.66
CA ARG A 185 19.03 -10.38 18.50
C ARG A 185 20.07 -11.10 17.66
N GLU A 186 19.63 -11.63 16.53
CA GLU A 186 20.43 -12.35 15.54
C GLU A 186 21.24 -11.36 14.69
N ASN A 187 20.80 -10.09 14.65
CA ASN A 187 21.34 -9.06 13.77
C ASN A 187 21.32 -9.52 12.32
N GLU A 188 20.21 -10.12 11.88
CA GLU A 188 20.04 -10.63 10.53
C GLU A 188 18.81 -10.04 9.85
N VAL A 189 18.82 -10.09 8.51
CA VAL A 189 17.67 -9.72 7.68
C VAL A 189 17.19 -10.95 6.95
N GLU A 190 15.93 -11.30 7.16
CA GLU A 190 15.25 -12.40 6.47
C GLU A 190 14.15 -11.87 5.55
N GLU A 191 13.85 -12.65 4.52
CA GLU A 191 12.68 -12.44 3.67
C GLU A 191 11.48 -13.17 4.26
N LEU A 192 10.40 -12.43 4.48
CA LEU A 192 9.11 -12.98 4.82
C LEU A 192 8.36 -13.32 3.53
N ASP A 193 7.76 -14.52 3.52
CA ASP A 193 7.12 -15.10 2.35
C ASP A 193 5.82 -14.37 1.97
N THR A 194 5.77 -13.87 0.74
CA THR A 194 4.62 -13.18 0.14
C THR A 194 3.98 -13.95 -1.01
N ARG A 195 4.18 -15.28 -1.10
CA ARG A 195 3.67 -16.15 -2.19
C ARG A 195 2.14 -16.20 -2.28
N ASN A 196 1.53 -15.17 -2.85
CA ASN A 196 0.23 -15.23 -3.53
C ASN A 196 0.35 -14.56 -4.90
N ILE A 197 -0.56 -14.91 -5.81
CA ILE A 197 -0.66 -14.24 -7.11
C ILE A 197 -1.07 -12.77 -6.92
N PRO A 198 -0.75 -11.88 -7.87
CA PRO A 198 -1.33 -10.54 -7.92
C PRO A 198 -2.87 -10.52 -7.87
N ILE A 199 -3.42 -9.45 -7.30
CA ILE A 199 -4.85 -9.19 -7.25
C ILE A 199 -5.40 -9.03 -8.67
N GLY A 200 -6.58 -9.57 -8.97
CA GLY A 200 -7.29 -9.35 -10.23
C GLY A 200 -7.03 -10.40 -11.33
N ILE A 201 -6.17 -11.39 -11.07
CA ILE A 201 -5.83 -12.45 -12.06
C ILE A 201 -6.92 -13.53 -12.13
N PHE A 202 -7.32 -14.11 -10.99
CA PHE A 202 -8.33 -15.16 -10.92
C PHE A 202 -9.45 -14.78 -9.95
N ASP A 203 -10.70 -15.03 -10.33
CA ASP A 203 -11.88 -14.61 -9.57
C ASP A 203 -11.95 -15.28 -8.19
N ASP A 204 -11.72 -16.60 -8.13
CA ASP A 204 -11.88 -17.42 -6.92
C ASP A 204 -10.56 -17.81 -6.22
N PHE A 205 -9.49 -17.03 -6.42
CA PHE A 205 -8.22 -17.32 -5.77
C PHE A 205 -8.31 -17.21 -4.24
N GLN A 206 -7.82 -18.25 -3.54
CA GLN A 206 -7.73 -18.24 -2.08
C GLN A 206 -6.37 -17.72 -1.65
N TYR A 207 -6.33 -16.46 -1.23
CA TYR A 207 -5.13 -15.83 -0.68
C TYR A 207 -4.76 -16.46 0.66
N ARG A 208 -3.47 -16.71 0.85
CA ARG A 208 -2.90 -17.22 2.10
C ARG A 208 -2.45 -16.07 2.98
N GLY A 209 -2.72 -16.20 4.28
CA GLY A 209 -2.13 -15.36 5.31
C GLY A 209 -0.91 -16.03 5.93
N SER A 210 0.01 -15.22 6.41
CA SER A 210 1.23 -15.61 7.10
C SER A 210 1.33 -14.86 8.43
N ARG A 211 2.15 -15.37 9.34
CA ARG A 211 2.39 -14.76 10.64
C ARG A 211 3.89 -14.58 10.88
N SER A 212 4.26 -13.49 11.53
CA SER A 212 5.60 -13.20 12.03
C SER A 212 5.49 -12.48 13.38
N ASP A 213 6.61 -12.34 14.09
CA ASP A 213 6.68 -11.54 15.31
C ASP A 213 7.60 -10.33 15.10
N LEU A 214 7.21 -9.20 15.72
CA LEU A 214 8.00 -7.98 15.80
C LEU A 214 8.45 -7.77 17.26
N ASN A 215 9.62 -8.33 17.59
CA ASN A 215 10.17 -8.26 18.94
C ASN A 215 10.79 -6.89 19.22
N PRO A 216 11.02 -6.52 20.50
CA PRO A 216 11.70 -5.28 20.82
C PRO A 216 13.08 -5.16 20.17
N GLY A 217 13.23 -4.18 19.29
CA GLY A 217 14.42 -3.91 18.49
C GLY A 217 14.25 -4.29 17.01
N ASP A 218 13.28 -5.13 16.68
CA ASP A 218 13.03 -5.62 15.32
C ASP A 218 12.38 -4.54 14.44
N ALA A 219 12.54 -4.71 13.13
CA ALA A 219 11.87 -3.89 12.12
C ALA A 219 11.41 -4.75 10.94
N ILE A 220 10.30 -4.38 10.32
CA ILE A 220 9.83 -4.92 9.05
C ILE A 220 9.80 -3.78 8.03
N LEU A 221 10.35 -4.03 6.84
CA LEU A 221 10.36 -3.13 5.70
C LEU A 221 9.48 -3.71 4.59
N LEU A 222 8.48 -2.94 4.17
CA LEU A 222 7.70 -3.14 2.96
C LEU A 222 8.20 -2.15 1.90
N PHE A 223 8.14 -2.55 0.63
CA PHE A 223 8.57 -1.71 -0.49
C PHE A 223 7.92 -2.17 -1.80
N THR A 224 7.84 -1.25 -2.76
CA THR A 224 7.38 -1.51 -4.14
C THR A 224 8.56 -1.83 -5.05
N ASP A 225 8.28 -2.22 -6.30
CA ASP A 225 9.29 -2.63 -7.26
C ASP A 225 10.33 -1.55 -7.59
N GLY A 226 9.89 -0.29 -7.73
CA GLY A 226 10.79 0.84 -7.98
C GLY A 226 11.88 1.01 -6.92
N ALA A 227 11.69 0.45 -5.71
CA ALA A 227 12.68 0.45 -4.65
C ALA A 227 13.91 -0.44 -4.91
N TYR A 228 13.81 -1.46 -5.77
CA TYR A 228 14.91 -2.38 -6.08
C TYR A 228 15.21 -2.54 -7.58
N GLU A 229 14.29 -2.16 -8.46
CA GLU A 229 14.48 -2.22 -9.91
C GLU A 229 15.22 -1.01 -10.48
N GLY A 230 15.36 0.08 -9.70
CA GLY A 230 16.09 1.27 -10.13
C GLY A 230 17.51 0.96 -10.63
N GLU A 231 17.82 1.37 -11.86
CA GLU A 231 19.07 1.02 -12.54
C GLU A 231 20.16 2.09 -12.41
N ASP A 232 21.42 1.66 -12.50
CA ASP A 232 22.57 2.55 -12.70
C ASP A 232 22.81 2.89 -14.20
N LEU A 233 23.90 3.59 -14.49
CA LEU A 233 24.28 3.92 -15.88
C LEU A 233 24.54 2.68 -16.74
N GLN A 234 24.99 1.58 -16.14
CA GLN A 234 25.27 0.32 -16.83
C GLN A 234 24.01 -0.56 -16.97
N GLY A 235 22.83 -0.09 -16.52
CA GLY A 235 21.60 -0.86 -16.56
C GLY A 235 21.51 -1.93 -15.46
N ARG A 236 22.34 -1.84 -14.41
CA ARG A 236 22.29 -2.79 -13.30
C ARG A 236 21.28 -2.32 -12.26
N ALA A 237 20.30 -3.17 -11.97
CA ALA A 237 19.30 -2.91 -10.93
C ALA A 237 19.96 -2.73 -9.53
N TYR A 238 19.33 -1.92 -8.69
CA TYR A 238 19.75 -1.65 -7.31
C TYR A 238 19.80 -2.95 -6.49
N GLY A 239 18.77 -3.78 -6.63
CA GLY A 239 18.71 -5.14 -6.11
C GLY A 239 18.35 -5.25 -4.63
N ILE A 240 17.63 -6.31 -4.29
CA ILE A 240 17.18 -6.60 -2.92
C ILE A 240 18.37 -6.83 -1.98
N ASP A 241 19.45 -7.48 -2.42
CA ASP A 241 20.61 -7.75 -1.55
C ASP A 241 21.30 -6.48 -1.07
N ARG A 242 21.37 -5.45 -1.92
CA ARG A 242 21.89 -4.15 -1.52
C ARG A 242 20.96 -3.49 -0.51
N MET A 243 19.66 -3.53 -0.77
CA MET A 243 18.65 -3.02 0.15
C MET A 243 18.75 -3.68 1.53
N LYS A 244 18.89 -5.01 1.59
CA LYS A 244 19.09 -5.77 2.86
C LYS A 244 20.31 -5.28 3.62
N ARG A 245 21.45 -5.03 2.94
CA ARG A 245 22.67 -4.51 3.59
C ARG A 245 22.45 -3.12 4.21
N VAL A 246 21.79 -2.22 3.49
CA VAL A 246 21.45 -0.88 4.01
C VAL A 246 20.47 -0.97 5.15
N PHE A 247 19.42 -1.79 5.00
CA PHE A 247 18.40 -2.01 6.04
C PHE A 247 19.05 -2.55 7.32
N LYS A 248 19.84 -3.62 7.25
CA LYS A 248 20.58 -4.20 8.39
C LYS A 248 21.46 -3.15 9.09
N LYS A 249 22.19 -2.33 8.32
CA LYS A 249 23.11 -1.31 8.87
C LYS A 249 22.38 -0.23 9.67
N TYR A 250 21.16 0.15 9.25
CA TYR A 250 20.43 1.29 9.81
C TYR A 250 19.16 0.92 10.59
N ALA A 251 18.79 -0.36 10.67
CA ALA A 251 17.56 -0.84 11.32
C ALA A 251 17.43 -0.43 12.79
N ARG A 252 18.57 -0.22 13.47
CA ARG A 252 18.63 0.24 14.87
C ARG A 252 18.39 1.74 15.05
N GLN A 253 18.29 2.53 13.99
CA GLN A 253 17.90 3.95 14.03
C GLN A 253 16.40 4.18 13.85
N SER A 254 15.90 5.36 14.22
CA SER A 254 14.47 5.70 14.03
C SER A 254 14.01 5.43 12.59
N THR A 255 12.75 5.09 12.43
CA THR A 255 12.14 4.78 11.11
C THR A 255 12.41 5.87 10.07
N ARG A 256 12.31 7.14 10.48
CA ARG A 256 12.64 8.30 9.63
C ARG A 256 14.11 8.34 9.18
N SER A 257 15.04 8.00 10.07
CA SER A 257 16.47 7.99 9.74
C SER A 257 16.82 6.82 8.83
N LEU A 258 16.29 5.62 9.14
CA LEU A 258 16.44 4.45 8.28
C LEU A 258 15.92 4.72 6.86
N LEU A 259 14.71 5.26 6.72
CA LEU A 259 14.14 5.61 5.42
C LEU A 259 15.01 6.62 4.66
N ARG A 260 15.57 7.62 5.36
CA ARG A 260 16.50 8.58 4.74
C ARG A 260 17.72 7.87 4.16
N HIS A 261 18.27 6.90 4.87
CA HIS A 261 19.43 6.14 4.40
C HIS A 261 19.10 5.23 3.20
N LEU A 262 17.96 4.54 3.22
CA LEU A 262 17.48 3.73 2.10
C LEU A 262 17.30 4.60 0.84
N ILE A 263 16.59 5.72 0.98
CA ILE A 263 16.32 6.64 -0.12
C ILE A 263 17.62 7.25 -0.66
N PHE A 264 18.54 7.65 0.22
CA PHE A 264 19.81 8.22 -0.19
C PHE A 264 20.66 7.21 -0.98
N ASP A 265 20.76 5.97 -0.51
CA ASP A 265 21.54 4.94 -1.20
C ASP A 265 20.94 4.58 -2.57
N TRP A 266 19.60 4.43 -2.63
CA TRP A 266 18.87 4.20 -3.89
C TRP A 266 19.06 5.36 -4.88
N ARG A 267 18.85 6.61 -4.44
CA ARG A 267 19.07 7.79 -5.31
C ARG A 267 20.51 7.90 -5.80
N ARG A 268 21.48 7.54 -4.96
CA ARG A 268 22.89 7.57 -5.33
C ARG A 268 23.21 6.52 -6.40
N HIS A 269 22.61 5.33 -6.31
CA HIS A 269 22.76 4.28 -7.32
C HIS A 269 22.19 4.73 -8.67
N SER A 270 21.00 5.34 -8.65
CA SER A 270 20.25 5.72 -9.85
C SER A 270 20.49 7.17 -10.29
N ILE A 271 21.53 7.85 -9.79
CA ILE A 271 21.68 9.32 -9.87
C ILE A 271 21.67 9.91 -11.29
N PHE A 272 22.07 9.11 -12.29
CA PHE A 272 22.13 9.52 -13.69
C PHE A 272 21.04 8.88 -14.57
N ARG A 273 20.07 8.18 -13.96
CA ARG A 273 18.93 7.59 -14.66
C ARG A 273 17.65 8.31 -14.25
N ARG A 274 16.72 8.45 -15.19
CA ARG A 274 15.36 8.87 -14.84
C ARG A 274 14.69 7.72 -14.08
N GLN A 275 13.97 8.06 -13.02
CA GLN A 275 13.18 7.09 -12.26
C GLN A 275 12.21 6.34 -13.18
N ALA A 276 12.26 5.00 -13.12
CA ALA A 276 11.49 4.12 -13.98
C ALA A 276 10.07 3.88 -13.46
N ASP A 277 9.90 3.77 -12.14
CA ASP A 277 8.60 3.63 -11.48
C ASP A 277 8.53 4.38 -10.15
N ASP A 278 7.34 4.54 -9.60
CA ASP A 278 7.13 5.03 -8.24
C ASP A 278 7.93 4.18 -7.23
N THR A 279 8.41 4.81 -6.16
CA THR A 279 9.26 4.13 -5.19
C THR A 279 8.73 4.40 -3.80
N THR A 280 8.18 3.35 -3.19
CA THR A 280 7.59 3.42 -1.86
C THR A 280 8.32 2.51 -0.89
N TYR A 281 8.57 3.03 0.30
CA TYR A 281 9.09 2.31 1.45
C TYR A 281 8.17 2.53 2.65
N LEU A 282 7.91 1.49 3.42
CA LEU A 282 7.16 1.56 4.68
C LEU A 282 7.85 0.71 5.73
N VAL A 283 8.21 1.32 6.86
CA VAL A 283 8.92 0.65 7.95
C VAL A 283 8.02 0.56 9.17
N LEU A 284 7.83 -0.64 9.69
CA LEU A 284 7.23 -0.92 10.99
C LEU A 284 8.38 -1.29 11.93
N ARG A 285 8.50 -0.64 13.08
CA ARG A 285 9.57 -0.93 14.03
C ARG A 285 9.03 -0.97 15.44
N ARG A 286 9.49 -1.95 16.21
CA ARG A 286 9.34 -1.96 17.67
C ARG A 286 10.65 -1.54 18.32
N VAL A 287 10.67 -0.38 18.95
CA VAL A 287 11.81 0.22 19.63
C VAL A 287 12.13 -0.56 20.91
N LYS A 288 13.37 -1.03 21.04
CA LYS A 288 13.88 -1.53 22.31
C LYS A 288 14.03 -0.36 23.29
N LYS A 289 13.27 -0.39 24.40
CA LYS A 289 13.48 0.57 25.51
C LYS A 289 14.89 0.37 26.06
N LYS A 290 15.63 1.46 26.27
CA LYS A 290 16.87 1.41 27.07
C LYS A 290 16.45 1.01 28.47
N ARG A 291 17.01 -0.10 28.97
CA ARG A 291 16.93 -0.45 30.39
C ARG A 291 17.72 0.56 31.20
#